data_AF-A0A651ER10-F1
#
_entry.id   AF-A0A651ER10-F1
#
_cell.length_a   1.000
_cell.length_b   1.000
_cell.length_c   1.000
_cell.angle_alpha   90.00
_cell.angle_beta   90.00
_cell.angle_gamma   90.00
#
_symmetry.space_group_name_H-M   'P 1'
#
loop_
_entity.id
_entity.type
_entity.pdbx_description
1 polymer ?
#
loop_
_entity_poly.entity_id
_entity_poly.type
_entity_poly.pdbx_seq_one_letter_code
_entity_poly.pdbx_strand_id
1 'polypeptide(L)' 'MDTRMIAPGFFALLAILILAGYAAVFLLVPIPLWIKVLFGLILGSFMAAIVYVLVQRARELKEEDKDDLSKY' A
#
# COMPACT_ATOMS: atom_id res chain seq x y z
N MET A 1 17.50 -2.99 -0.28
CA MET A 1 16.28 -2.39 0.30
C MET A 1 16.72 -1.79 1.62
N ASP A 2 16.42 -0.51 1.87
CA ASP A 2 16.80 0.15 3.12
C ASP A 2 16.17 -0.60 4.30
N THR A 3 16.92 -0.86 5.37
CA THR A 3 16.40 -1.52 6.58
C THR A 3 15.22 -0.78 7.19
N ARG A 4 15.17 0.55 7.04
CA ARG A 4 14.06 1.42 7.47
C ARG A 4 12.79 1.20 6.66
N MET A 5 12.87 0.54 5.49
CA MET A 5 11.70 0.14 4.70
C MET A 5 11.14 -1.24 5.03
N ILE A 6 11.91 -2.10 5.71
CA ILE A 6 11.50 -3.50 5.92
C ILE A 6 10.20 -3.55 6.72
N ALA A 7 10.11 -2.78 7.81
CA ALA A 7 8.90 -2.72 8.63
C ALA A 7 7.69 -2.16 7.87
N PRO A 8 7.73 -0.94 7.28
CA PRO A 8 6.58 -0.42 6.55
C PRO A 8 6.21 -1.27 5.33
N GLY A 9 7.20 -1.83 4.61
CA GLY A 9 6.97 -2.73 3.48
C GLY A 9 6.28 -4.02 3.89
N PHE A 10 6.68 -4.63 5.01
CA PHE A 10 6.04 -5.82 5.55
C PHE A 10 4.58 -5.56 5.95
N PHE A 11 4.31 -4.49 6.70
CA PHE A 11 2.94 -4.14 7.09
C PHE A 11 2.06 -3.76 5.90
N ALA A 12 2.61 -3.06 4.90
CA ALA A 12 1.91 -2.76 3.67
C ALA A 12 1.55 -4.02 2.88
N LEU A 13 2.49 -4.97 2.77
CA LEU A 13 2.21 -6.26 2.14
C LEU A 13 1.10 -7.02 2.88
N LEU A 14 1.17 -7.07 4.20
CA LEU A 14 0.16 -7.73 5.03
C LEU A 14 -1.21 -7.06 4.89
N ALA A 15 -1.27 -5.73 4.86
CA ALA A 15 -2.49 -4.97 4.64
C ALA A 15 -3.08 -5.22 3.23
N ILE A 16 -2.25 -5.22 2.19
CA ILE A 16 -2.68 -5.53 0.82
C ILE A 16 -3.24 -6.95 0.73
N LEU A 17 -2.59 -7.93 1.36
CA LEU A 17 -3.08 -9.32 1.39
C LEU A 17 -4.43 -9.44 2.10
N ILE A 18 -4.63 -8.74 3.22
CA ILE A 18 -5.92 -8.71 3.92
C ILE A 18 -7.00 -8.06 3.04
N LEU A 19 -6.71 -6.91 2.43
CA LEU A 19 -7.64 -6.22 1.53
C LEU A 19 -7.99 -7.08 0.30
N ALA A 20 -7.01 -7.78 -0.27
CA ALA A 20 -7.20 -8.71 -1.39
C ALA A 20 -8.06 -9.91 -0.98
N GLY A 21 -7.83 -10.47 0.21
CA GLY A 21 -8.66 -11.53 0.78
C GLY A 21 -10.11 -11.07 0.95
N TYR A 22 -10.33 -9.86 1.47
CA TYR A 22 -11.67 -9.29 1.59
C TYR A 22 -12.33 -9.08 0.22
N ALA A 23 -11.58 -8.58 -0.77
CA ALA A 23 -12.06 -8.46 -2.15
C ALA A 23 -12.48 -9.81 -2.72
N ALA A 24 -11.68 -10.86 -2.52
CA ALA A 24 -11.97 -12.21 -2.99
C ALA A 24 -13.26 -12.78 -2.38
N VAL A 25 -13.45 -12.63 -1.07
CA VAL A 25 -14.70 -13.01 -0.39
C VAL A 25 -15.88 -12.24 -0.97
N PHE A 26 -15.73 -10.94 -1.20
CA PHE A 26 -16.78 -10.09 -1.73
C PHE A 26 -17.23 -10.49 -3.15
N LEU A 27 -16.30 -10.98 -3.99
CA LEU A 27 -16.61 -11.45 -5.33
C LEU A 27 -17.50 -12.70 -5.33
N LEU A 28 -17.35 -13.57 -4.32
CA LEU A 28 -18.14 -14.80 -4.15
C LEU A 28 -19.57 -14.56 -3.69
N VAL A 29 -19.85 -13.39 -3.09
CA VAL A 29 -21.20 -13.05 -2.62
C VAL A 29 -22.11 -12.70 -3.82
N PRO A 30 -23.34 -13.22 -3.89
CA PRO A 30 -24.30 -12.92 -4.96
C PRO A 30 -24.97 -11.54 -4.75
N ILE A 31 -24.18 -10.48 -4.80
CA ILE A 31 -24.61 -9.08 -4.70
C ILE A 31 -24.61 -8.39 -6.07
N PRO A 32 -25.47 -7.36 -6.25
CA PRO A 32 -25.54 -6.60 -7.49
C PRO A 32 -24.18 -6.06 -7.96
N LEU A 33 -23.96 -6.07 -9.27
CA LEU A 33 -22.68 -5.69 -9.88
C LEU A 33 -22.24 -4.25 -9.53
N TRP A 34 -23.17 -3.31 -9.45
CA TRP A 34 -22.87 -1.91 -9.12
C TRP A 34 -22.28 -1.76 -7.71
N ILE A 35 -22.73 -2.57 -6.75
CA ILE A 35 -22.16 -2.61 -5.39
C ILE A 35 -20.74 -3.21 -5.43
N LYS A 36 -20.50 -4.23 -6.26
CA LYS A 36 -19.16 -4.80 -6.50
C LYS A 36 -18.19 -3.79 -7.08
N VAL A 37 -18.62 -3.00 -8.05
CA VAL A 37 -17.79 -1.95 -8.64
C VAL A 37 -17.47 -0.88 -7.60
N LEU A 38 -18.45 -0.38 -6.86
CA LEU A 38 -18.24 0.64 -5.83
C LEU A 38 -17.28 0.14 -4.74
N PHE A 39 -17.50 -1.09 -4.26
CA PHE A 39 -16.65 -1.69 -3.24
C PHE A 39 -15.22 -1.95 -3.74
N GLY A 40 -15.07 -2.40 -4.99
CA GLY A 40 -13.77 -2.57 -5.64
C GLY A 40 -13.01 -1.25 -5.79
N LEU A 41 -13.70 -0.16 -6.13
CA LEU A 41 -13.09 1.17 -6.18
C LEU A 41 -12.61 1.64 -4.80
N ILE A 42 -13.38 1.39 -3.74
CA ILE A 42 -12.99 1.72 -2.37
C ILE A 42 -11.75 0.91 -1.97
N LEU A 43 -11.75 -0.41 -2.12
CA LEU A 43 -10.57 -1.22 -1.79
C LEU A 43 -9.35 -0.85 -2.64
N GLY A 44 -9.56 -0.55 -3.93
CA GLY A 44 -8.51 -0.10 -4.83
C GLY A 44 -7.88 1.22 -4.39
N SER A 45 -8.68 2.17 -3.89
CA SER A 45 -8.15 3.45 -3.39
C SER A 45 -7.32 3.27 -2.12
N PHE A 46 -7.71 2.37 -1.23
CA PHE A 46 -6.90 2.00 -0.06
C PHE A 46 -5.57 1.36 -0.46
N MET A 47 -5.57 0.41 -1.40
CA MET A 47 -4.33 -0.18 -1.90
C MET A 47 -3.42 0.88 -2.56
N ALA A 48 -3.99 1.77 -3.37
CA ALA A 48 -3.24 2.86 -4.01
C ALA A 48 -2.63 3.80 -2.97
N ALA A 49 -3.36 4.14 -1.90
CA ALA A 49 -2.86 4.97 -0.80
C ALA A 49 -1.70 4.28 -0.06
N ILE A 50 -1.77 2.97 0.20
CA ILE A 50 -0.68 2.21 0.83
C ILE A 50 0.59 2.28 -0.02
N VAL A 51 0.46 2.05 -1.34
CA VAL A 51 1.60 2.12 -2.26
C VAL A 51 2.17 3.53 -2.31
N TYR A 52 1.31 4.55 -2.36
CA TYR A 52 1.73 5.96 -2.37
C TYR A 52 2.57 6.30 -1.13
N VAL A 53 2.12 5.90 0.06
CA VAL A 53 2.84 6.13 1.32
C VAL A 53 4.20 5.43 1.32
N LEU A 54 4.29 4.19 0.83
CA LEU A 54 5.58 3.49 0.70
C LEU A 54 6.55 4.23 -0.22
N VAL A 55 6.05 4.70 -1.37
CA VAL A 55 6.86 5.45 -2.33
C VAL A 55 7.31 6.80 -1.75
N GLN A 56 6.45 7.48 -1.00
CA GLN A 56 6.81 8.73 -0.34
C GLN A 56 7.92 8.49 0.70
N ARG A 57 7.77 7.50 1.57
CA ARG A 57 8.81 7.12 2.54
C ARG A 57 10.11 6.70 1.86
N ALA A 58 10.02 6.04 0.71
CA ALA A 58 11.20 5.71 -0.07
C ALA A 58 12.01 6.91 -0.52
N ARG A 59 11.31 7.96 -0.94
CA ARG A 59 11.93 9.20 -1.39
C ARG A 59 12.52 9.96 -0.20
N GLU A 60 11.79 10.07 0.90
CA GLU A 60 12.26 10.73 2.12
C GLU A 60 13.55 10.12 2.65
N LEU A 61 13.62 8.79 2.78
CA LEU A 61 14.83 8.12 3.28
C LEU A 61 16.04 8.33 2.34
N LYS A 62 15.80 8.34 1.03
CA LYS A 62 16.86 8.58 0.04
C LYS A 62 17.34 10.03 0.04
N GLU A 63 16.46 10.98 0.30
CA GLU A 63 16.82 12.40 0.44
C GLU A 63 17.62 12.65 1.74
N GLU A 64 17.22 12.01 2.84
CA GLU A 64 17.94 12.04 4.13
C GLU A 64 19.38 11.53 3.97
N ASP A 65 19.57 10.37 3.32
CA ASP A 65 20.90 9.81 3.05
C ASP A 65 21.77 10.74 2.17
N LYS A 66 21.13 11.46 1.24
CA LYS A 66 21.83 12.39 0.35
C LYS A 66 22.25 13.67 1.07
N ASP A 67 21.44 14.17 2.00
CA ASP A 67 21.78 15.34 2.83
C ASP A 67 22.94 15.02 3.79
N ASP A 68 22.89 13.86 4.44
CA ASP A 68 23.96 13.39 5.34
C ASP A 68 25.31 13.24 4.63
N LEU A 69 25.33 12.70 3.41
CA LEU A 69 26.55 12.58 2.61
C LEU A 69 27.13 13.93 2.16
N SER A 70 26.34 15.00 2.08
CA SER A 70 26.81 16.33 1.68
C SER A 70 27.56 17.07 2.80
N LYS A 71 27.49 16.56 4.04
CA LYS A 71 28.11 17.14 5.23
C LYS A 71 29.54 16.65 5.52
N TYR A 72 30.08 15.74 4.71
CA TYR A 72 31.43 15.17 4.85
C TYR A 72 32.22 15.32 3.55
#